data_AF-A0A518CJ95-F1
#
_entry.id   AF-A0A518CJ95-F1
#
_cell.length_a   1.000
_cell.length_b   1.000
_cell.length_c   1.000
_cell.angle_alpha   90.00
_cell.angle_beta   90.00
_cell.angle_gamma   90.00
#
_symmetry.space_group_name_H-M   'P 1'
#
loop_
_entity.id
_entity.type
_entity.pdbx_description
1 polymer ?
#
loop_
_entity_poly.entity_id
_entity_poly.type
_entity_poly.pdbx_seq_one_letter_code
_entity_poly.pdbx_strand_id
1 'polypeptide(L)'
;MIWTTSRTQEIGLSAISCDPFEQVVGFNKLPEYEQNRDPRDMGHMKSRYLYRSRLAAGYFLVQGDHTNARKWATISVDAAETYFFGEWRDIEPSGNGSDQPPSRDYQDKHRLWVESYDWSMCFIAALQQWDTFDRFAHILRDDVRLNIDQTEAHRAWWLYFCGRVRKRPQQEIAGFRQTVMESKRAKTDQLLLTWVDALFEGSDDELQDAIKKYMQHHRRVESKKPGLGLAIRGSILLHYGEHLGRQFSRPEKSDLYVVEFAD
;
A
#
# COMPACT_ATOMS: atom_id res chain seq x y z
N MET A 1 21.44 -18.97 8.73
CA MET A 1 20.22 -19.74 9.08
C MET A 1 19.51 -20.06 7.77
N ILE A 2 19.36 -21.33 7.40
CA ILE A 2 18.75 -21.75 6.12
C ILE A 2 17.24 -21.82 6.33
N TRP A 3 16.47 -20.98 5.63
CA TRP A 3 15.02 -20.90 5.77
C TRP A 3 14.35 -21.91 4.85
N THR A 4 13.43 -22.72 5.40
CA THR A 4 12.66 -23.73 4.68
C THR A 4 11.53 -23.10 3.87
N THR A 5 11.17 -23.72 2.76
CA THR A 5 10.06 -23.36 1.85
C THR A 5 8.71 -23.14 2.57
N SER A 6 8.53 -23.70 3.78
CA SER A 6 7.32 -23.55 4.58
C SER A 6 7.12 -22.11 5.09
N ARG A 7 8.19 -21.39 5.46
CA ARG A 7 8.06 -20.03 5.99
C ARG A 7 7.73 -18.99 4.93
N THR A 8 8.18 -19.21 3.69
CA THR A 8 7.80 -18.39 2.53
C THR A 8 6.30 -18.56 2.23
N GLN A 9 5.80 -19.80 2.27
CA GLN A 9 4.37 -20.11 2.10
C GLN A 9 3.50 -19.57 3.25
N GLU A 10 3.99 -19.59 4.49
CA GLU A 10 3.32 -19.01 5.67
C GLU A 10 3.11 -17.49 5.57
N ILE A 11 3.89 -16.76 4.77
CA ILE A 11 3.72 -15.32 4.55
C ILE A 11 3.02 -14.99 3.22
N GLY A 12 2.36 -15.98 2.60
CA GLY A 12 1.62 -15.78 1.34
C GLY A 12 2.52 -15.54 0.13
N LEU A 13 3.84 -15.75 0.28
CA LEU A 13 4.82 -15.66 -0.79
C LEU A 13 5.08 -17.08 -1.31
N SER A 14 4.50 -17.45 -2.45
CA SER A 14 4.89 -18.73 -3.06
C SER A 14 6.37 -18.65 -3.48
N ALA A 15 7.13 -19.73 -3.28
CA ALA A 15 8.54 -19.79 -3.71
C ALA A 15 8.71 -19.56 -5.23
N ILE A 16 7.66 -19.87 -6.01
CA ILE A 16 7.60 -19.67 -7.47
C ILE A 16 7.36 -18.18 -7.83
N SER A 17 6.61 -17.44 -7.01
CA SER A 17 6.30 -16.02 -7.25
C SER A 17 7.38 -15.06 -6.74
N CYS A 18 8.35 -15.58 -5.99
CA CYS A 18 9.36 -14.79 -5.28
C CYS A 18 10.77 -15.28 -5.58
N ASP A 19 11.06 -15.73 -6.81
CA ASP A 19 12.46 -15.89 -7.22
C ASP A 19 13.07 -14.48 -7.34
N PRO A 20 13.91 -14.05 -6.36
CA PRO A 20 14.51 -12.73 -6.42
C PRO A 20 15.36 -12.59 -7.69
N PHE A 21 15.91 -13.67 -8.24
CA PHE A 21 16.71 -13.62 -9.46
C PHE A 21 15.87 -13.24 -10.68
N GLU A 22 14.69 -13.83 -10.88
CA GLU A 22 13.79 -13.45 -11.99
C GLU A 22 13.28 -12.00 -11.84
N GLN A 23 13.04 -11.53 -10.60
CA GLN A 23 12.62 -10.14 -10.37
C GLN A 23 13.77 -9.14 -10.61
N VAL A 24 14.99 -9.47 -10.16
CA VAL A 24 16.23 -8.70 -10.38
C VAL A 24 16.59 -8.62 -11.87
N VAL A 25 16.55 -9.74 -12.58
CA VAL A 25 16.88 -9.79 -14.02
C VAL A 25 15.83 -9.06 -14.85
N GLY A 26 14.55 -9.15 -14.48
CA GLY A 26 13.48 -8.38 -15.11
C GLY A 26 13.64 -6.86 -14.96
N PHE A 27 14.20 -6.41 -13.83
CA PHE A 27 14.47 -4.99 -13.56
C PHE A 27 15.58 -4.41 -14.42
N ASN A 28 16.69 -5.12 -14.58
CA ASN A 28 17.84 -4.62 -15.36
C ASN A 28 17.49 -4.38 -16.84
N LYS A 29 16.45 -5.06 -17.35
CA LYS A 29 15.97 -4.88 -18.73
C LYS A 29 14.88 -3.80 -18.85
N LEU A 30 14.37 -3.25 -17.75
CA LEU A 30 13.25 -2.30 -17.78
C LEU A 30 13.58 -1.01 -18.57
N PRO A 31 14.76 -0.38 -18.41
CA PRO A 31 15.10 0.82 -19.19
C PRO A 31 15.11 0.57 -20.70
N GLU A 32 15.56 -0.60 -21.14
CA GLU A 32 15.56 -1.00 -22.55
C GLU A 32 14.14 -1.25 -23.08
N TYR A 33 13.25 -1.80 -22.24
CA TYR A 33 11.84 -1.99 -22.59
C TYR A 33 11.09 -0.66 -22.64
N GLU A 34 11.43 0.32 -21.80
CA GLU A 34 10.80 1.64 -21.77
C GLU A 34 11.08 2.46 -23.03
N GLN A 35 12.32 2.42 -23.54
CA GLN A 35 12.72 3.19 -24.72
C GLN A 35 12.01 2.75 -26.01
N ASN A 36 11.50 1.52 -26.05
CA ASN A 36 10.92 0.91 -27.26
C ASN A 36 9.41 0.64 -27.14
N ARG A 37 8.76 1.09 -26.07
CA ARG A 37 7.34 0.85 -25.79
C ARG A 37 6.50 2.07 -26.16
N ASP A 38 5.29 1.80 -26.65
CA ASP A 38 4.27 2.83 -26.81
C ASP A 38 3.93 3.45 -25.44
N PRO A 39 3.89 4.79 -25.30
CA PRO A 39 3.44 5.46 -24.07
C PRO A 39 2.10 4.95 -23.52
N ARG A 40 1.21 4.45 -24.38
CA ARG A 40 -0.09 3.84 -24.02
C ARG A 40 0.04 2.52 -23.24
N ASP A 41 1.15 1.81 -23.44
CA ASP A 41 1.44 0.54 -22.75
C ASP A 41 2.16 0.74 -21.41
N MET A 42 2.64 1.96 -21.14
CA MET A 42 3.46 2.26 -19.97
C MET A 42 2.73 1.99 -18.66
N GLY A 43 1.42 2.27 -18.59
CA GLY A 43 0.61 1.98 -17.41
C GLY A 43 0.59 0.49 -17.04
N HIS A 44 0.42 -0.39 -18.03
CA HIS A 44 0.42 -1.84 -17.79
C HIS A 44 1.80 -2.36 -17.37
N MET A 45 2.85 -1.89 -18.04
CA MET A 45 4.22 -2.28 -17.73
C MET A 45 4.64 -1.84 -16.33
N LYS A 46 4.36 -0.58 -15.96
CA LYS A 46 4.68 -0.04 -14.64
C LYS A 46 3.85 -0.70 -13.54
N SER A 47 2.59 -1.04 -13.81
CA SER A 47 1.77 -1.86 -12.88
C SER A 47 2.41 -3.23 -12.60
N ARG A 48 2.85 -3.93 -13.65
CA ARG A 48 3.55 -5.22 -13.50
C ARG A 48 4.85 -5.07 -12.73
N TYR A 49 5.57 -3.99 -12.98
CA TYR A 49 6.84 -3.72 -12.31
C TYR A 49 6.67 -3.36 -10.84
N LEU A 50 5.65 -2.56 -10.52
CA LEU A 50 5.23 -2.26 -9.15
C LEU A 50 4.90 -3.56 -8.38
N TYR A 51 4.14 -4.47 -9.01
CA TYR A 51 3.84 -5.78 -8.42
C TYR A 51 5.10 -6.61 -8.12
N ARG A 52 6.09 -6.59 -9.02
CA ARG A 52 7.32 -7.38 -8.87
C ARG A 52 8.26 -6.81 -7.82
N SER A 53 8.46 -5.49 -7.85
CA SER A 53 9.33 -4.78 -6.91
C SER A 53 8.82 -4.85 -5.48
N ARG A 54 7.50 -4.74 -5.25
CA ARG A 54 6.94 -4.92 -3.89
C ARG A 54 7.16 -6.33 -3.34
N LEU A 55 7.07 -7.37 -4.17
CA LEU A 55 7.32 -8.75 -3.74
C LEU A 55 8.79 -8.95 -3.39
N ALA A 56 9.71 -8.38 -4.17
CA ALA A 56 11.13 -8.40 -3.87
C ALA A 56 11.45 -7.70 -2.54
N ALA A 57 10.88 -6.51 -2.30
CA ALA A 57 11.04 -5.79 -1.04
C ALA A 57 10.54 -6.62 0.16
N GLY A 58 9.34 -7.21 0.06
CA GLY A 58 8.79 -8.09 1.10
C GLY A 58 9.64 -9.34 1.35
N TYR A 59 10.18 -9.96 0.28
CA TYR A 59 11.08 -11.11 0.39
C TYR A 59 12.35 -10.76 1.18
N PHE A 60 13.06 -9.70 0.80
CA PHE A 60 14.31 -9.32 1.46
C PHE A 60 14.08 -8.86 2.91
N LEU A 61 12.95 -8.20 3.18
CA LEU A 61 12.57 -7.84 4.55
C LEU A 61 12.43 -9.09 5.44
N VAL A 62 11.79 -10.15 4.93
CA VAL A 62 11.63 -11.41 5.65
C VAL A 62 12.97 -12.14 5.85
N GLN A 63 13.90 -12.00 4.92
CA GLN A 63 15.25 -12.56 5.05
C GLN A 63 16.12 -11.76 6.05
N GLY A 64 15.66 -10.60 6.52
CA GLY A 64 16.46 -9.68 7.34
C GLY A 64 17.53 -8.92 6.53
N ASP A 65 17.44 -8.93 5.21
CA ASP A 65 18.31 -8.17 4.32
C ASP A 65 17.71 -6.78 4.08
N HIS A 66 17.89 -5.91 5.08
CA HIS A 66 17.32 -4.56 5.07
C HIS A 66 17.89 -3.69 3.95
N THR A 67 19.15 -3.90 3.54
CA THR A 67 19.77 -3.15 2.44
C THR A 67 19.07 -3.43 1.12
N ASN A 68 18.86 -4.71 0.76
CA ASN A 68 18.14 -5.03 -0.47
C ASN A 68 16.64 -4.72 -0.35
N ALA A 69 16.03 -4.92 0.81
CA ALA A 69 14.64 -4.55 1.03
C ALA A 69 14.40 -3.06 0.79
N ARG A 70 15.27 -2.19 1.34
CA ARG A 70 15.24 -0.73 1.10
C ARG A 70 15.42 -0.40 -0.37
N LYS A 71 16.42 -0.98 -1.03
CA LYS A 71 16.66 -0.79 -2.47
C LYS A 71 15.41 -1.11 -3.31
N TRP A 72 14.79 -2.25 -3.05
CA TRP A 72 13.60 -2.69 -3.79
C TRP A 72 12.34 -1.88 -3.43
N ALA A 73 12.24 -1.40 -2.20
CA ALA A 73 11.20 -0.46 -1.80
C ALA A 73 11.32 0.88 -2.57
N THR A 74 12.54 1.45 -2.67
CA THR A 74 12.78 2.69 -3.44
C THR A 74 12.37 2.51 -4.91
N ILE A 75 12.82 1.43 -5.53
CA ILE A 75 12.43 1.03 -6.88
C ILE A 75 10.90 0.93 -7.03
N SER A 76 10.23 0.34 -6.04
CA SER A 76 8.78 0.20 -6.02
C SER A 76 8.08 1.57 -5.95
N VAL A 77 8.64 2.52 -5.20
CA VAL A 77 8.08 3.88 -5.15
C VAL A 77 8.23 4.60 -6.48
N ASP A 78 9.39 4.54 -7.14
CA ASP A 78 9.61 5.16 -8.45
C ASP A 78 8.62 4.61 -9.51
N ALA A 79 8.39 3.30 -9.47
CA ALA A 79 7.40 2.62 -10.29
C ALA A 79 5.98 3.12 -10.01
N ALA A 80 5.65 3.30 -8.73
CA ALA A 80 4.37 3.81 -8.29
C ALA A 80 4.15 5.25 -8.74
N GLU A 81 5.15 6.13 -8.61
CA GLU A 81 5.04 7.51 -9.08
C GLU A 81 4.70 7.58 -10.57
N THR A 82 5.39 6.78 -11.39
CA THR A 82 5.11 6.73 -12.82
C THR A 82 3.73 6.14 -13.10
N TYR A 83 3.29 5.14 -12.34
CA TYR A 83 1.95 4.56 -12.49
C TYR A 83 0.84 5.53 -12.04
N PHE A 84 1.05 6.29 -10.97
CA PHE A 84 0.01 7.14 -10.40
C PHE A 84 -0.03 8.55 -11.00
N PHE A 85 1.08 9.04 -11.55
CA PHE A 85 1.20 10.41 -12.06
C PHE A 85 1.77 10.50 -13.49
N GLY A 86 2.08 9.38 -14.14
CA GLY A 86 2.61 9.41 -15.50
C GLY A 86 1.58 9.88 -16.53
N GLU A 87 2.09 10.54 -17.57
CA GLU A 87 1.31 11.11 -18.69
C GLU A 87 0.42 10.09 -19.41
N TRP A 88 0.72 8.79 -19.28
CA TRP A 88 -0.08 7.71 -19.86
C TRP A 88 -1.54 7.72 -19.40
N ARG A 89 -1.85 8.32 -18.24
CA ARG A 89 -3.23 8.45 -17.75
C ARG A 89 -4.09 9.38 -18.60
N ASP A 90 -3.45 10.33 -19.27
CA ASP A 90 -4.11 11.30 -20.15
C ASP A 90 -4.22 10.79 -21.59
N ILE A 91 -3.72 9.58 -21.86
CA ILE A 91 -3.78 8.93 -23.17
C ILE A 91 -4.88 7.87 -23.13
N GLU A 92 -5.87 8.00 -24.02
CA GLU A 92 -6.91 6.97 -24.15
C GLU A 92 -6.27 5.62 -24.53
N PRO A 93 -6.51 4.56 -23.75
CA PRO A 93 -5.99 3.24 -24.10
C PRO A 93 -6.62 2.74 -25.39
N SER A 94 -5.85 2.66 -26.47
CA SER A 94 -6.27 1.99 -27.70
C SER A 94 -5.97 0.49 -27.58
N GLY A 95 -6.99 -0.36 -27.68
CA GLY A 95 -6.84 -1.80 -27.75
C GLY A 95 -5.98 -2.22 -28.94
N ASN A 96 -4.93 -3.01 -28.69
CA ASN A 96 -4.03 -3.57 -29.71
C ASN A 96 -3.42 -2.54 -30.69
N GLY A 97 -3.22 -1.28 -30.27
CA GLY A 97 -2.70 -0.23 -31.14
C GLY A 97 -3.67 0.24 -32.25
N SER A 98 -4.95 -0.11 -32.15
CA SER A 98 -6.03 0.28 -33.06
C SER A 98 -7.10 1.07 -32.29
N ASP A 99 -7.93 1.89 -32.96
CA ASP A 99 -9.07 2.65 -32.40
C ASP A 99 -10.16 1.81 -31.70
N GLN A 100 -9.86 0.55 -31.36
CA GLN A 100 -10.69 -0.29 -30.55
C GLN A 100 -10.56 0.10 -29.07
N PRO A 101 -11.67 0.04 -28.31
CA PRO A 101 -11.60 0.18 -26.87
C PRO A 101 -10.69 -0.89 -26.24
N PRO A 102 -10.06 -0.61 -25.11
CA PRO A 102 -9.15 -1.55 -24.46
C PRO A 102 -9.89 -2.83 -24.08
N SER A 103 -9.19 -3.97 -24.16
CA SER A 103 -9.76 -5.27 -23.81
C SER A 103 -10.30 -5.28 -22.37
N ARG A 104 -11.29 -6.14 -22.10
CA ARG A 104 -11.85 -6.29 -20.75
C ARG A 104 -10.78 -6.61 -19.70
N ASP A 105 -9.80 -7.45 -20.05
CA ASP A 105 -8.63 -7.76 -19.21
C ASP A 105 -7.76 -6.52 -18.93
N TYR A 106 -7.58 -5.63 -19.90
CA TYR A 106 -6.89 -4.36 -19.69
C TYR A 106 -7.69 -3.51 -18.71
N GLN A 107 -8.99 -3.34 -18.97
CA GLN A 107 -9.88 -2.59 -18.09
C GLN A 107 -9.82 -3.14 -16.65
N ASP A 108 -10.00 -4.45 -16.46
CA ASP A 108 -10.01 -5.12 -15.15
C ASP A 108 -8.66 -5.03 -14.41
N LYS A 109 -7.52 -5.05 -15.12
CA LYS A 109 -6.19 -4.83 -14.49
C LYS A 109 -6.00 -3.39 -13.99
N HIS A 110 -6.55 -2.41 -14.70
CA HIS A 110 -6.57 -1.02 -14.25
C HIS A 110 -7.62 -0.76 -13.16
N ARG A 111 -8.53 -1.72 -12.90
CA ARG A 111 -9.48 -1.64 -11.80
C ARG A 111 -8.86 -1.90 -10.42
N LEU A 112 -7.76 -2.65 -10.34
CA LEU A 112 -7.19 -3.18 -9.09
C LEU A 112 -6.04 -2.32 -8.51
N TRP A 113 -6.13 -0.99 -8.60
CA TRP A 113 -5.04 -0.10 -8.19
C TRP A 113 -4.90 0.07 -6.66
N VAL A 114 -5.92 -0.31 -5.86
CA VAL A 114 -5.94 -0.10 -4.40
C VAL A 114 -4.83 -0.87 -3.70
N GLU A 115 -4.64 -2.13 -4.05
CA GLU A 115 -3.57 -2.93 -3.45
C GLU A 115 -2.18 -2.35 -3.79
N SER A 116 -2.02 -1.91 -5.04
CA SER A 116 -0.83 -1.17 -5.48
C SER A 116 -0.64 0.14 -4.69
N TYR A 117 -1.72 0.85 -4.39
CA TYR A 117 -1.70 2.09 -3.62
C TYR A 117 -1.33 1.83 -2.14
N ASP A 118 -1.93 0.83 -1.50
CA ASP A 118 -1.61 0.41 -0.12
C ASP A 118 -0.10 0.16 0.03
N TRP A 119 0.46 -0.67 -0.84
CA TRP A 119 1.89 -0.98 -0.82
C TRP A 119 2.77 0.24 -1.10
N SER A 120 2.38 1.06 -2.07
CA SER A 120 3.13 2.29 -2.39
C SER A 120 3.17 3.24 -1.20
N MET A 121 2.01 3.54 -0.60
CA MET A 121 1.90 4.40 0.58
C MET A 121 2.69 3.85 1.77
N CYS A 122 2.70 2.52 1.95
CA CYS A 122 3.48 1.89 3.01
C CYS A 122 4.99 2.04 2.80
N PHE A 123 5.50 1.81 1.58
CA PHE A 123 6.93 1.99 1.31
C PHE A 123 7.35 3.45 1.32
N ILE A 124 6.53 4.37 0.81
CA ILE A 124 6.76 5.81 0.88
C ILE A 124 6.90 6.24 2.35
N ALA A 125 5.96 5.83 3.21
CA ALA A 125 5.99 6.14 4.63
C ALA A 125 7.21 5.50 5.34
N ALA A 126 7.47 4.22 5.05
CA ALA A 126 8.60 3.51 5.63
C ALA A 126 9.95 4.15 5.26
N LEU A 127 10.11 4.61 4.01
CA LEU A 127 11.29 5.31 3.50
C LEU A 127 11.34 6.80 3.90
N GLN A 128 10.33 7.29 4.61
CA GLN A 128 10.19 8.68 5.04
C GLN A 128 10.17 9.71 3.90
N GLN A 129 9.63 9.34 2.74
CA GLN A 129 9.50 10.23 1.58
C GLN A 129 8.22 11.07 1.69
N TRP A 130 8.17 11.97 2.68
CA TRP A 130 6.94 12.68 3.06
C TRP A 130 6.37 13.60 1.97
N ASP A 131 7.21 14.25 1.17
CA ASP A 131 6.75 15.05 0.01
C ASP A 131 6.00 14.17 -1.00
N THR A 132 6.52 12.96 -1.26
CA THR A 132 5.85 11.97 -2.12
C THR A 132 4.58 11.45 -1.46
N PHE A 133 4.59 11.23 -0.14
CA PHE A 133 3.41 10.81 0.61
C PHE A 133 2.26 11.80 0.46
N ASP A 134 2.55 13.09 0.65
CA ASP A 134 1.58 14.16 0.50
C ASP A 134 1.04 14.21 -0.92
N ARG A 135 1.91 14.14 -1.94
CA ARG A 135 1.47 14.05 -3.34
C ARG A 135 0.52 12.89 -3.57
N PHE A 136 0.82 11.70 -3.04
CA PHE A 136 -0.06 10.54 -3.18
C PHE A 136 -1.41 10.71 -2.46
N ALA A 137 -1.43 11.36 -1.30
CA ALA A 137 -2.68 11.67 -0.60
C ALA A 137 -3.60 12.60 -1.42
N HIS A 138 -3.02 13.40 -2.33
CA HIS A 138 -3.77 14.26 -3.26
C HIS A 138 -4.32 13.53 -4.50
N ILE A 139 -3.86 12.31 -4.81
CA ILE A 139 -4.44 11.51 -5.90
C ILE A 139 -5.88 11.13 -5.57
N LEU A 140 -6.15 10.76 -4.32
CA LEU A 140 -7.47 10.30 -3.89
C LEU A 140 -8.43 11.48 -3.77
N ARG A 141 -9.01 11.85 -4.91
CA ARG A 141 -10.12 12.78 -5.04
C ARG A 141 -11.45 12.05 -5.04
N ASP A 142 -12.51 12.77 -4.68
CA ASP A 142 -13.86 12.22 -4.51
C ASP A 142 -14.42 11.63 -5.83
N ASP A 143 -13.87 12.07 -6.97
CA ASP A 143 -14.16 11.61 -8.34
C ASP A 143 -13.38 10.36 -8.79
N VAL A 144 -12.33 9.98 -8.07
CA VAL A 144 -11.62 8.72 -8.32
C VAL A 144 -12.52 7.57 -7.89
N ARG A 145 -13.22 7.00 -8.88
CA ARG A 145 -14.02 5.78 -8.73
C ARG A 145 -13.10 4.60 -8.42
N LEU A 146 -12.88 4.35 -7.14
CA LEU A 146 -12.39 3.09 -6.59
C LEU A 146 -13.30 1.95 -7.09
N ASN A 147 -12.73 0.92 -7.73
CA ASN A 147 -13.52 -0.15 -8.34
C ASN A 147 -14.09 -1.15 -7.32
N ILE A 148 -15.40 -1.38 -7.50
CA ILE A 148 -16.28 -2.58 -7.43
C ILE A 148 -15.91 -3.80 -6.55
N ASP A 149 -14.64 -4.12 -6.26
CA ASP A 149 -14.29 -5.35 -5.54
C ASP A 149 -13.81 -5.13 -4.09
N GLN A 150 -13.66 -3.88 -3.65
CA GLN A 150 -13.36 -3.52 -2.26
C GLN A 150 -14.64 -3.13 -1.52
N THR A 151 -14.69 -3.40 -0.20
CA THR A 151 -15.84 -2.94 0.60
C THR A 151 -15.89 -1.41 0.59
N GLU A 152 -17.10 -0.87 0.56
CA GLU A 152 -17.34 0.58 0.63
C GLU A 152 -16.60 1.25 1.82
N ALA A 153 -16.45 0.50 2.92
CA ALA A 153 -15.69 0.92 4.10
C ALA A 153 -14.18 1.06 3.85
N HIS A 154 -13.54 0.15 3.12
CA HIS A 154 -12.11 0.30 2.82
C HIS A 154 -11.84 1.58 2.02
N ARG A 155 -12.67 1.84 1.01
CA ARG A 155 -12.63 3.08 0.22
C ARG A 155 -12.80 4.31 1.11
N ALA A 156 -13.85 4.30 1.93
CA ALA A 156 -14.18 5.43 2.78
C ALA A 156 -13.06 5.71 3.80
N TRP A 157 -12.40 4.66 4.31
CA TRP A 157 -11.25 4.82 5.19
C TRP A 157 -10.10 5.60 4.52
N TRP A 158 -9.75 5.27 3.28
CA TRP A 158 -8.70 5.98 2.53
C TRP A 158 -9.05 7.44 2.24
N LEU A 159 -10.29 7.70 1.81
CA LEU A 159 -10.78 9.06 1.56
C LEU A 159 -10.77 9.90 2.84
N TYR A 160 -11.13 9.29 3.97
CA TYR A 160 -11.05 9.92 5.27
C TYR A 160 -9.60 10.25 5.65
N PHE A 161 -8.73 9.23 5.69
CA PHE A 161 -7.32 9.40 6.07
C PHE A 161 -6.58 10.42 5.19
N CYS A 162 -6.70 10.32 3.86
CA CYS A 162 -6.10 11.31 2.96
C CYS A 162 -6.74 12.69 3.11
N GLY A 163 -8.03 12.78 3.45
CA GLY A 163 -8.67 14.03 3.83
C GLY A 163 -8.04 14.67 5.07
N ARG A 164 -7.71 13.88 6.09
CA ARG A 164 -7.00 14.32 7.29
C ARG A 164 -5.59 14.81 7.00
N VAL A 165 -4.81 14.05 6.21
CA VAL A 165 -3.45 14.43 5.76
C VAL A 165 -3.49 15.79 5.04
N ARG A 166 -4.46 15.99 4.15
CA ARG A 166 -4.68 17.25 3.41
C ARG A 166 -5.29 18.38 4.24
N LYS A 167 -5.60 18.16 5.52
CA LYS A 167 -6.26 19.11 6.41
C LYS A 167 -7.60 19.63 5.86
N ARG A 168 -8.38 18.75 5.20
CA ARG A 168 -9.74 19.10 4.72
C ARG A 168 -10.66 19.46 5.89
N PRO A 169 -11.65 20.35 5.70
CA PRO A 169 -12.66 20.63 6.72
C PRO A 169 -13.39 19.35 7.17
N GLN A 170 -13.66 19.22 8.47
CA GLN A 170 -14.28 18.01 9.03
C GLN A 170 -15.63 17.69 8.38
N GLN A 171 -16.40 18.71 7.97
CA GLN A 171 -17.69 18.49 7.32
C GLN A 171 -17.55 17.76 5.98
N GLU A 172 -16.46 17.98 5.24
CA GLU A 172 -16.23 17.35 3.94
C GLU A 172 -15.88 15.86 4.05
N ILE A 173 -15.28 15.45 5.17
CA ILE A 173 -14.78 14.09 5.37
C ILE A 173 -15.66 13.27 6.34
N ALA A 174 -16.61 13.90 7.03
CA ALA A 174 -17.50 13.25 8.00
C ALA A 174 -18.30 12.10 7.39
N GLY A 175 -18.79 12.24 6.15
CA GLY A 175 -19.53 11.20 5.45
C GLY A 175 -18.73 9.91 5.29
N PHE A 176 -17.44 10.01 4.94
CA PHE A 176 -16.57 8.85 4.82
C PHE A 176 -16.36 8.15 6.17
N ARG A 177 -16.17 8.92 7.24
CA ARG A 177 -16.07 8.36 8.60
C ARG A 177 -17.33 7.57 8.96
N GLN A 178 -18.50 8.13 8.68
CA GLN A 178 -19.80 7.48 8.93
C GLN A 178 -19.92 6.17 8.13
N THR A 179 -19.59 6.17 6.83
CA THR A 179 -19.59 4.97 5.99
C THR A 179 -18.76 3.82 6.57
N VAL A 180 -17.56 4.11 7.11
CA VAL A 180 -16.73 3.08 7.75
C VAL A 180 -17.40 2.54 9.01
N MET A 181 -17.92 3.43 9.86
CA MET A 181 -18.51 3.07 11.14
C MET A 181 -19.82 2.26 11.01
N GLU A 182 -20.63 2.56 10.01
CA GLU A 182 -21.91 1.87 9.76
C GLU A 182 -21.74 0.50 9.07
N SER A 183 -20.56 0.23 8.51
CA SER A 183 -20.31 -1.01 7.79
C SER A 183 -20.26 -2.24 8.71
N LYS A 184 -21.28 -3.10 8.62
CA LYS A 184 -21.48 -4.26 9.52
C LYS A 184 -20.37 -5.32 9.47
N ARG A 185 -19.55 -5.35 8.42
CA ARG A 185 -18.52 -6.39 8.19
C ARG A 185 -17.10 -5.83 8.02
N ALA A 186 -16.85 -4.59 8.44
CA ALA A 186 -15.57 -3.90 8.24
C ALA A 186 -14.85 -3.59 9.56
N LYS A 187 -14.78 -4.57 10.48
CA LYS A 187 -14.21 -4.35 11.83
C LYS A 187 -12.76 -3.86 11.80
N THR A 188 -11.96 -4.38 10.87
CA THR A 188 -10.57 -3.95 10.68
C THR A 188 -10.51 -2.46 10.29
N ASP A 189 -11.33 -2.02 9.34
CA ASP A 189 -11.40 -0.63 8.88
C ASP A 189 -11.90 0.32 9.99
N GLN A 190 -12.85 -0.12 10.81
CA GLN A 190 -13.33 0.64 11.97
C GLN A 190 -12.24 0.86 13.03
N LEU A 191 -11.42 -0.17 13.30
CA LEU A 191 -10.32 -0.07 14.26
C LEU A 191 -9.20 0.84 13.71
N LEU A 192 -8.88 0.72 12.42
CA LEU A 192 -7.95 1.63 11.75
C LEU A 192 -8.48 3.07 11.72
N LEU A 193 -9.79 3.28 11.56
CA LEU A 193 -10.40 4.61 11.64
C LEU A 193 -10.27 5.22 13.04
N THR A 194 -10.51 4.41 14.08
CA THR A 194 -10.34 4.85 15.48
C THR A 194 -8.90 5.27 15.74
N TRP A 195 -7.93 4.56 15.17
CA TRP A 195 -6.53 4.95 15.22
C TRP A 195 -6.27 6.26 14.47
N VAL A 196 -6.81 6.45 13.27
CA VAL A 196 -6.71 7.74 12.55
C VAL A 196 -7.27 8.88 13.40
N ASP A 197 -8.46 8.74 13.99
CA ASP A 197 -9.04 9.77 14.85
C ASP A 197 -8.10 10.12 16.02
N ALA A 198 -7.61 9.10 16.75
CA ALA A 198 -6.70 9.30 17.87
C ALA A 198 -5.35 9.90 17.45
N LEU A 199 -4.88 9.61 16.23
CA LEU A 199 -3.61 10.10 15.72
C LEU A 199 -3.64 11.62 15.51
N PHE A 200 -4.74 12.15 14.97
CA PHE A 200 -4.84 13.56 14.63
C PHE A 200 -5.52 14.42 15.72
N GLU A 201 -6.42 13.84 16.52
CA GLU A 201 -7.21 14.58 17.53
C GLU A 201 -7.04 14.07 18.96
N GLY A 202 -6.54 12.84 19.13
CA GLY A 202 -6.44 12.20 20.44
C GLY A 202 -5.18 12.52 21.21
N SER A 203 -5.26 12.33 22.53
CA SER A 203 -4.13 12.21 23.44
C SER A 203 -3.26 10.98 23.11
N ASP A 204 -2.03 10.94 23.63
CA ASP A 204 -1.15 9.79 23.43
C ASP A 204 -1.73 8.50 24.04
N ASP A 205 -2.45 8.59 25.15
CA ASP A 205 -3.12 7.45 25.77
C ASP A 205 -4.25 6.89 24.88
N GLU A 206 -5.07 7.77 24.28
CA GLU A 206 -6.11 7.36 23.32
C GLU A 206 -5.51 6.70 22.08
N LEU A 207 -4.37 7.22 21.61
CA LEU A 207 -3.63 6.67 20.48
C LEU A 207 -3.05 5.28 20.81
N GLN A 208 -2.42 5.12 21.97
CA GLN A 208 -1.94 3.81 22.43
C GLN A 208 -3.07 2.79 22.59
N ASP A 209 -4.21 3.19 23.14
CA ASP A 209 -5.37 2.31 23.29
C ASP A 209 -5.95 1.89 21.94
N ALA A 210 -6.03 2.81 20.97
CA ALA A 210 -6.49 2.50 19.61
C ALA A 210 -5.56 1.48 18.92
N ILE A 211 -4.24 1.68 19.01
CA ILE A 211 -3.23 0.75 18.48
C ILE A 211 -3.38 -0.62 19.13
N LYS A 212 -3.48 -0.67 20.45
CA LYS A 212 -3.62 -1.91 21.22
C LYS A 212 -4.86 -2.68 20.78
N LYS A 213 -6.02 -2.02 20.64
CA LYS A 213 -7.27 -2.64 20.19
C LYS A 213 -7.15 -3.20 18.77
N TYR A 214 -6.55 -2.45 17.85
CA TYR A 214 -6.28 -2.91 16.49
C TYR A 214 -5.38 -4.16 16.49
N MET A 215 -4.26 -4.11 17.22
CA MET A 215 -3.29 -5.22 17.28
C MET A 215 -3.89 -6.48 17.91
N GLN A 216 -4.71 -6.34 18.95
CA GLN A 216 -5.44 -7.46 19.55
C GLN A 216 -6.40 -8.12 18.56
N HIS A 217 -7.15 -7.33 17.78
CA HIS A 217 -8.03 -7.84 16.74
C HIS A 217 -7.25 -8.54 15.62
N HIS A 218 -6.18 -7.90 15.13
CA HIS A 218 -5.32 -8.45 14.08
C HIS A 218 -4.72 -9.81 14.50
N ARG A 219 -4.18 -9.92 15.71
CA ARG A 219 -3.67 -11.20 16.25
C ARG A 219 -4.75 -12.27 16.42
N ARG A 220 -6.00 -11.89 16.69
CA ARG A 220 -7.09 -12.86 16.87
C ARG A 220 -7.62 -13.41 15.55
N VAL A 221 -7.72 -12.54 14.55
CA VAL A 221 -8.50 -12.78 13.33
C VAL A 221 -7.63 -12.92 12.08
N GLU A 222 -6.56 -12.13 11.98
CA GLU A 222 -5.79 -11.96 10.75
C GLU A 222 -4.44 -12.69 10.78
N SER A 223 -3.79 -12.84 11.94
CA SER A 223 -2.52 -13.60 12.04
C SER A 223 -2.66 -15.11 11.81
N LYS A 224 -3.89 -15.60 11.60
CA LYS A 224 -4.18 -16.99 11.21
C LYS A 224 -4.20 -17.18 9.69
N LYS A 225 -4.13 -16.10 8.91
CA LYS A 225 -4.06 -16.15 7.45
C LYS A 225 -2.59 -16.17 7.03
N PRO A 226 -2.16 -17.09 6.17
CA PRO A 226 -0.81 -17.05 5.62
C PRO A 226 -0.62 -15.76 4.80
N GLY A 227 0.36 -14.94 5.15
CA GLY A 227 0.50 -13.55 4.67
C GLY A 227 1.36 -12.68 5.60
N LEU A 228 2.07 -11.68 5.07
CA LEU A 228 2.83 -10.70 5.86
C LEU A 228 1.97 -10.12 6.99
N GLY A 229 2.36 -10.46 8.23
CA GLY A 229 1.61 -10.24 9.46
C GLY A 229 1.71 -8.83 10.03
N LEU A 230 1.35 -7.79 9.28
CA LEU A 230 0.72 -6.57 9.81
C LEU A 230 -0.08 -6.05 8.61
N ALA A 231 -1.33 -5.62 8.80
CA ALA A 231 -2.03 -5.04 7.65
C ALA A 231 -1.28 -3.77 7.24
N ILE A 232 -0.94 -3.68 5.95
CA ILE A 232 -0.17 -2.59 5.31
C ILE A 232 -0.57 -1.19 5.82
N ARG A 233 -1.88 -0.98 6.05
CA ARG A 233 -2.45 0.27 6.57
C ARG A 233 -2.07 0.59 8.02
N GLY A 234 -1.90 -0.40 8.89
CA GLY A 234 -1.36 -0.19 10.24
C GLY A 234 0.09 0.28 10.22
N SER A 235 0.91 -0.25 9.30
CA SER A 235 2.30 0.22 9.11
C SER A 235 2.32 1.69 8.67
N ILE A 236 1.45 2.05 7.71
CA ILE A 236 1.32 3.44 7.25
C ILE A 236 1.02 4.38 8.43
N LEU A 237 0.06 4.02 9.28
CA LEU A 237 -0.32 4.87 10.42
C LEU A 237 0.77 5.01 11.48
N LEU A 238 1.57 3.96 11.73
CA LEU A 238 2.73 4.05 12.63
C LEU A 238 3.75 5.06 12.11
N HIS A 239 4.23 4.86 10.89
CA HIS A 239 5.25 5.73 10.29
C HIS A 239 4.76 7.17 10.16
N TYR A 240 3.53 7.36 9.70
CA TYR A 240 2.96 8.69 9.59
C TYR A 240 2.80 9.36 10.97
N GLY A 241 2.47 8.60 12.00
CA GLY A 241 2.42 9.14 13.35
C GLY A 241 3.78 9.50 13.94
N GLU A 242 4.82 8.71 13.65
CA GLU A 242 6.21 9.03 14.02
C GLU A 242 6.64 10.33 13.33
N HIS A 243 6.28 10.52 12.05
CA HIS A 243 6.49 11.77 11.31
C HIS A 243 5.79 12.98 11.95
N LEU A 244 4.59 12.80 12.50
CA LEU A 244 3.89 13.84 13.27
C LEU A 244 4.51 14.09 14.65
N GLY A 245 5.59 13.40 15.01
CA GLY A 245 6.26 13.52 16.31
C GLY A 245 5.54 12.80 17.45
N ARG A 246 4.59 11.91 17.15
CA ARG A 246 3.91 11.08 18.15
C ARG A 246 4.82 9.95 18.59
N GLN A 247 4.79 9.61 19.88
CA GLN A 247 5.56 8.49 20.43
C GLN A 247 4.68 7.26 20.61
N PHE A 248 5.24 6.09 20.31
CA PHE A 248 4.52 4.83 20.42
C PHE A 248 5.30 3.78 21.19
N SER A 249 4.58 3.06 22.03
CA SER A 249 5.09 1.85 22.68
C SER A 249 4.79 0.67 21.77
N ARG A 250 5.79 0.18 21.03
CA ARG A 250 5.63 -1.05 20.24
C ARG A 250 5.38 -2.23 21.20
N PRO A 251 4.32 -3.05 20.99
CA PRO A 251 4.04 -4.16 21.90
C PRO A 251 5.20 -5.18 21.90
N GLU A 252 5.75 -5.53 23.07
CA GLU A 252 6.98 -6.34 23.26
C GLU A 252 7.00 -7.77 22.64
N LYS A 253 5.94 -8.20 21.96
CA LYS A 253 5.80 -9.55 21.37
C LYS A 253 4.96 -9.54 20.10
N SER A 254 5.02 -8.47 19.30
CA SER A 254 4.44 -8.54 17.96
C SER A 254 5.47 -9.13 17.02
N ASP A 255 5.31 -10.40 16.64
CA ASP A 255 5.95 -10.98 15.44
C ASP A 255 5.42 -10.34 14.14
N LEU A 256 4.88 -9.13 14.25
CA LEU A 256 4.16 -8.43 13.22
C LEU A 256 5.13 -7.51 12.51
N TYR A 257 5.30 -7.72 11.20
CA TYR A 257 6.24 -6.95 10.38
C TYR A 257 5.75 -5.50 10.27
N VAL A 258 6.24 -4.62 11.14
CA VAL A 258 6.28 -3.19 10.84
C VAL A 258 7.31 -3.04 9.72
N VAL A 259 6.90 -2.49 8.58
CA VAL A 259 7.83 -2.26 7.45
C VAL A 259 8.70 -1.07 7.82
N GLU A 260 9.85 -1.25 8.43
CA GLU A 260 10.70 -0.15 8.94
C GLU A 260 11.81 0.23 7.94
N PHE A 261 11.98 1.53 7.58
CA PHE A 261 13.22 2.01 6.91
C PHE A 261 13.61 3.50 7.16
N ALA A 262 14.32 3.79 8.26
CA ALA A 262 15.22 4.95 8.32
C ALA A 262 16.59 4.60 8.94
N ASP A 263 17.63 5.17 8.31
CA ASP A 263 19.04 4.76 8.19
C ASP A 263 19.30 3.25 7.97
#